data_AF-A0A8X6UHJ5-F1
#
_entry.id   AF-A0A8X6UHJ5-F1
#
_cell.length_a   1.000
_cell.length_b   1.000
_cell.length_c   1.000
_cell.angle_alpha   90.00
_cell.angle_beta   90.00
_cell.angle_gamma   90.00
#
_symmetry.space_group_name_H-M   'P 1'
#
loop_
_entity.id
_entity.type
_entity.pdbx_description
1 polymer ?
#
loop_
_entity_poly.entity_id
_entity_poly.type
_entity_poly.pdbx_seq_one_letter_code
_entity_poly.pdbx_strand_id
1 'polypeptide(L)'
;MQHIIQSLDEFTNAILQETRKKYLTGELSANDGKRKSLMHLLLEHHLQEKDLNEDGIREEMNTFMLAGSDTTAQSMTWALYLVGLYPEIQAKVHEEIDSIFGSDTESHVTEENMKDMKYSECVLKVEFHSYTHNNTLIPFDLKTDLKTLVKK
;
A
#
# COMPACT_ATOMS: atom_id res chain seq x y z
N MET A 1 -14.49 -17.92 -1.93
CA MET A 1 -14.43 -16.92 -3.01
C MET A 1 -15.71 -16.07 -3.06
N GLN A 2 -16.90 -16.67 -3.16
CA GLN A 2 -18.18 -15.93 -3.24
C GLN A 2 -18.46 -15.01 -2.04
N HIS A 3 -18.12 -15.45 -0.81
CA HIS A 3 -18.21 -14.61 0.38
C HIS A 3 -17.27 -13.39 0.37
N ILE A 4 -16.08 -13.52 -0.22
CA ILE A 4 -15.11 -12.41 -0.28
C ILE A 4 -15.61 -11.33 -1.23
N ILE A 5 -16.16 -11.74 -2.38
CA ILE A 5 -16.73 -10.82 -3.36
C ILE A 5 -17.92 -10.08 -2.75
N GLN A 6 -18.82 -10.77 -2.04
CA GLN A 6 -19.95 -10.15 -1.34
C GLN A 6 -19.49 -9.11 -0.32
N SER A 7 -18.50 -9.45 0.51
CA SER A 7 -17.97 -8.52 1.51
C SER A 7 -17.28 -7.31 0.86
N LEU A 8 -16.59 -7.51 -0.26
CA LEU A 8 -15.97 -6.42 -1.02
C LEU A 8 -17.03 -5.51 -1.64
N ASP A 9 -18.10 -6.08 -2.21
CA ASP A 9 -19.22 -5.32 -2.76
C ASP A 9 -19.91 -4.48 -1.68
N GLU A 10 -20.17 -5.06 -0.51
CA GLU A 10 -20.76 -4.35 0.63
C GLU A 10 -19.88 -3.18 1.07
N PHE A 11 -18.57 -3.40 1.18
CA PHE A 11 -17.60 -2.38 1.54
C PHE A 11 -17.52 -1.25 0.51
N THR A 12 -17.38 -1.60 -0.78
CA THR A 12 -17.31 -0.63 -1.88
C THR A 12 -18.59 0.19 -1.98
N ASN A 13 -19.76 -0.44 -1.80
CA ASN A 13 -21.05 0.26 -1.76
C ASN A 13 -21.15 1.24 -0.59
N ALA A 14 -20.68 0.86 0.60
CA ALA A 14 -20.66 1.76 1.75
C ALA A 14 -19.81 3.02 1.48
N ILE A 15 -18.61 2.84 0.92
CA ILE A 15 -17.71 3.95 0.56
C ILE A 15 -18.31 4.82 -0.54
N LEU A 16 -18.93 4.20 -1.55
CA LEU A 16 -19.57 4.93 -2.66
C LEU A 16 -20.71 5.80 -2.14
N GLN A 17 -21.57 5.27 -1.26
CA GLN A 17 -22.65 6.04 -0.65
C GLN A 17 -22.14 7.19 0.21
N GLU A 18 -21.10 6.96 1.02
CA GLU A 18 -20.47 7.99 1.84
C GLU A 18 -19.87 9.10 0.97
N THR A 19 -19.13 8.72 -0.06
CA THR A 19 -18.50 9.66 -1.00
C THR A 19 -19.55 10.47 -1.74
N ARG A 20 -20.65 9.85 -2.17
CA ARG A 20 -21.78 10.53 -2.79
C ARG A 20 -22.44 11.53 -1.86
N LYS A 21 -22.68 11.14 -0.60
CA LYS A 21 -23.25 12.05 0.40
C LYS A 21 -22.36 13.28 0.57
N LYS A 22 -21.05 13.09 0.74
CA LYS A 22 -20.06 14.17 0.88
C LYS A 22 -19.93 15.04 -0.38
N TYR A 23 -20.15 14.48 -1.56
CA TYR A 23 -20.21 15.23 -2.82
C TYR A 23 -21.44 16.14 -2.87
N LEU A 24 -22.61 15.60 -2.52
CA LEU A 24 -23.88 16.35 -2.54
C LEU A 24 -23.96 17.44 -1.46
N THR A 25 -23.32 17.24 -0.30
CA THR A 25 -23.24 18.27 0.75
C THR A 25 -22.24 19.38 0.42
N GLY A 26 -21.50 19.27 -0.68
CA GLY A 26 -20.48 20.24 -1.09
C GLY A 26 -19.17 20.14 -0.29
N GLU A 27 -19.05 19.22 0.67
CA GLU A 27 -17.83 18.97 1.46
C GLU A 27 -16.66 18.50 0.59
N LEU A 28 -16.95 17.89 -0.57
CA LEU A 28 -15.95 17.49 -1.55
C LEU A 28 -15.87 18.44 -2.75
N SER A 29 -16.57 19.59 -2.73
CA SER A 29 -16.55 20.52 -3.86
C SER A 29 -15.16 21.12 -4.04
N ALA A 30 -14.67 21.06 -5.28
CA ALA A 30 -13.33 21.40 -5.70
C ALA A 30 -12.89 22.80 -5.23
N ASN A 31 -12.03 22.86 -4.20
CA ASN A 31 -10.99 23.90 -4.02
C ASN A 31 -10.16 23.79 -2.72
N ASP A 32 -10.35 22.76 -1.89
CA ASP A 32 -9.72 22.71 -0.57
C ASP A 32 -8.23 22.30 -0.56
N GLY A 33 -7.57 22.24 -1.72
CA GLY A 33 -6.16 21.77 -1.85
C GLY A 33 -5.93 20.31 -1.44
N LYS A 34 -6.97 19.59 -1.00
CA LYS A 34 -6.92 18.18 -0.61
C LYS A 34 -6.95 17.26 -1.84
N ARG A 35 -6.10 16.24 -1.83
CA ARG A 35 -6.08 15.20 -2.87
C ARG A 35 -7.43 14.47 -2.90
N LYS A 36 -8.02 14.35 -4.10
CA LYS A 36 -9.23 13.58 -4.34
C LYS A 36 -8.93 12.08 -4.23
N SER A 37 -9.79 11.32 -3.56
CA SER A 37 -9.70 9.85 -3.58
C SER A 37 -10.09 9.30 -4.94
N LEU A 38 -9.65 8.08 -5.26
CA LEU A 38 -10.04 7.41 -6.51
C LEU A 38 -11.58 7.30 -6.64
N MET A 39 -12.27 6.90 -5.56
CA MET A 39 -13.74 6.83 -5.52
C MET A 39 -14.38 8.17 -5.88
N HIS A 40 -13.84 9.27 -5.36
CA HIS A 40 -14.37 10.60 -5.67
C HIS A 40 -14.14 10.96 -7.15
N LEU A 41 -12.97 10.65 -7.71
CA LEU A 41 -12.68 10.89 -9.12
C LEU A 41 -13.62 10.11 -10.04
N LEU A 42 -13.84 8.83 -9.75
CA LEU A 42 -14.75 7.98 -10.52
C LEU A 42 -16.21 8.45 -10.42
N LEU A 43 -16.64 8.87 -9.21
CA LEU A 43 -17.98 9.43 -9.01
C LEU A 43 -18.16 10.76 -9.75
N GLU A 44 -17.19 11.66 -9.69
CA GLU A 44 -17.24 12.94 -10.40
C GLU A 44 -17.34 12.74 -11.91
N HIS A 45 -16.56 11.80 -12.46
CA HIS A 45 -16.63 11.41 -13.86
C HIS A 45 -18.01 10.83 -14.23
N HIS A 46 -18.57 9.93 -13.40
CA HIS A 46 -19.93 9.41 -13.60
C HIS A 46 -20.99 10.51 -13.64
N LEU A 47 -20.89 11.52 -12.76
CA LEU A 47 -21.86 12.61 -12.67
C LEU A 47 -21.73 13.64 -13.80
N GLN A 48 -20.53 13.86 -14.33
CA GLN A 48 -20.25 14.86 -15.36
C GLN A 48 -20.38 14.30 -16.79
N GLU A 49 -19.74 13.17 -17.07
CA GLU A 49 -19.60 12.64 -18.44
C GLU A 49 -20.57 11.47 -18.74
N LYS A 50 -21.17 10.86 -17.70
CA LYS A 50 -22.17 9.77 -17.78
C LYS A 50 -21.73 8.47 -18.50
N ASP A 51 -20.47 8.35 -18.89
CA ASP A 51 -19.95 7.17 -19.60
C ASP A 51 -19.68 5.96 -18.70
N LEU A 52 -19.48 6.18 -17.39
CA LEU A 52 -19.32 5.13 -16.38
C LEU A 52 -20.61 5.04 -15.56
N ASN A 53 -21.17 3.86 -15.29
CA ASN A 53 -22.32 3.70 -14.38
C ASN A 53 -21.86 3.31 -12.96
N GLU A 54 -22.76 3.33 -11.97
CA GLU A 54 -22.40 2.99 -10.58
C GLU A 54 -21.87 1.56 -10.43
N ASP A 55 -22.36 0.62 -11.24
CA ASP A 55 -21.84 -0.76 -11.25
C ASP A 55 -20.40 -0.80 -11.79
N GLY A 56 -20.08 -0.04 -12.83
CA GLY A 56 -18.72 0.11 -13.35
C GLY A 56 -17.78 0.77 -12.35
N ILE A 57 -18.25 1.77 -11.59
CA ILE A 57 -17.47 2.33 -10.47
C ILE A 57 -17.15 1.23 -9.44
N ARG A 58 -18.13 0.38 -9.10
CA ARG A 58 -17.94 -0.71 -8.14
C ARG A 58 -16.92 -1.73 -8.67
N GLU A 59 -17.05 -2.14 -9.92
CA GLU A 59 -16.15 -3.11 -10.56
C GLU A 59 -14.70 -2.61 -10.60
N GLU A 60 -14.48 -1.35 -10.99
CA GLU A 60 -13.15 -0.74 -11.00
C GLU A 60 -12.56 -0.66 -9.58
N MET A 61 -13.34 -0.18 -8.61
CA MET A 61 -12.90 -0.10 -7.21
C MET A 61 -12.56 -1.49 -6.64
N ASN A 62 -13.39 -2.49 -6.93
CA ASN A 62 -13.12 -3.86 -6.51
C ASN A 62 -11.83 -4.40 -7.14
N THR A 63 -11.61 -4.11 -8.42
CA THR A 63 -10.38 -4.50 -9.13
C THR A 63 -9.15 -3.91 -8.46
N PHE A 64 -9.17 -2.62 -8.13
CA PHE A 64 -8.07 -1.95 -7.41
C PHE A 64 -7.80 -2.59 -6.05
N MET A 65 -8.84 -2.86 -5.26
CA MET A 65 -8.70 -3.45 -3.93
C MET A 65 -8.13 -4.87 -3.97
N LEU A 66 -8.62 -5.70 -4.91
CA LEU A 66 -8.15 -7.07 -5.08
C LEU A 66 -6.70 -7.11 -5.58
N ALA A 67 -6.35 -6.28 -6.56
CA ALA A 67 -5.00 -6.21 -7.09
C ALA A 67 -3.96 -5.83 -6.00
N GLY A 68 -4.31 -4.89 -5.12
CA GLY A 68 -3.44 -4.45 -4.03
C GLY A 68 -3.37 -5.42 -2.86
N SER A 69 -4.47 -6.10 -2.52
CA SER A 69 -4.57 -6.94 -1.31
C SER A 69 -3.57 -8.10 -1.33
N ASP A 70 -3.68 -8.98 -2.32
CA ASP A 70 -2.90 -10.23 -2.32
C ASP A 70 -1.41 -9.96 -2.51
N THR A 71 -1.07 -9.00 -3.37
CA THR A 71 0.31 -8.60 -3.64
C THR A 71 0.99 -8.00 -2.41
N THR A 72 0.33 -7.05 -1.73
CA THR A 72 0.90 -6.42 -0.52
C THR A 72 0.99 -7.40 0.66
N ALA A 73 -0.02 -8.26 0.85
CA ALA A 73 0.00 -9.29 1.88
C ALA A 73 1.14 -10.28 1.67
N GLN A 74 1.37 -10.70 0.42
CA GLN A 74 2.48 -11.58 0.06
C GLN A 74 3.82 -10.90 0.32
N SER A 75 4.01 -9.67 -0.16
CA SER A 75 5.27 -8.94 0.05
C SER A 75 5.58 -8.72 1.52
N MET A 76 4.58 -8.36 2.32
CA MET A 76 4.77 -8.17 3.77
C MET A 76 5.08 -9.49 4.48
N THR A 77 4.43 -10.59 4.09
CA THR A 77 4.70 -11.92 4.65
C THR A 77 6.15 -12.32 4.42
N TRP A 78 6.66 -12.14 3.20
CA TRP A 78 8.03 -12.49 2.85
C TRP A 78 9.06 -11.57 3.49
N ALA A 79 8.79 -10.26 3.54
CA ALA A 79 9.65 -9.32 4.24
C ALA A 79 9.80 -9.69 5.72
N LEU A 80 8.70 -9.97 6.42
CA LEU A 80 8.71 -10.39 7.82
C LEU A 80 9.41 -11.74 8.02
N TYR A 81 9.20 -12.69 7.11
CA TYR A 81 9.89 -13.98 7.13
C TYR A 81 11.41 -13.82 7.00
N LEU A 82 11.87 -13.01 6.05
CA LEU A 82 13.29 -12.71 5.87
C LEU A 82 13.86 -11.95 7.06
N VAL A 83 13.14 -11.00 7.64
CA VAL A 83 13.61 -10.32 8.86
C VAL A 83 13.74 -11.31 10.03
N GLY A 84 12.78 -12.21 10.21
CA GLY A 84 12.79 -13.20 11.30
C GLY A 84 13.88 -14.28 11.17
N LEU A 85 14.33 -14.58 9.94
CA LEU A 85 15.41 -15.54 9.70
C LEU A 85 16.82 -14.97 9.96
N TYR A 86 16.98 -13.65 9.94
CA TYR A 86 18.31 -13.00 9.98
C TYR A 86 18.34 -11.95 11.10
N PRO A 87 18.72 -12.34 12.33
CA PRO A 87 18.74 -11.46 13.50
C PRO A 87 19.54 -10.17 13.32
N GLU A 88 20.61 -10.20 12.51
CA GLU A 88 21.43 -9.03 12.17
C GLU A 88 20.70 -8.02 11.28
N ILE A 89 19.77 -8.47 10.43
CA ILE A 89 18.93 -7.60 9.61
C ILE A 89 17.83 -7.03 10.49
N GLN A 90 17.21 -7.87 11.33
CA GLN A 90 16.24 -7.43 12.33
C GLN A 90 16.81 -6.34 13.23
N ALA A 91 18.02 -6.53 13.78
CA ALA A 91 18.67 -5.53 14.63
C ALA A 91 18.84 -4.17 13.93
N LYS A 92 19.18 -4.16 12.65
CA LYS A 92 19.32 -2.93 11.86
C LYS A 92 17.98 -2.25 11.55
N VAL A 93 16.93 -3.03 11.28
CA VAL A 93 15.57 -2.49 11.13
C VAL A 93 15.12 -1.84 12.43
N HIS A 94 15.35 -2.49 13.58
CA HIS A 94 15.06 -1.91 14.89
C HIS A 94 15.87 -0.64 15.16
N GLU A 95 17.18 -0.65 14.88
CA GLU A 95 18.04 0.54 15.04
C GLU A 95 17.57 1.71 14.17
N GLU A 96 17.12 1.44 12.94
CA GLU A 96 16.53 2.47 12.07
C GLU A 96 15.24 3.05 12.66
N ILE A 97 14.33 2.18 13.12
CA ILE A 97 13.07 2.62 13.76
C ILE A 97 13.37 3.45 15.01
N ASP A 98 14.25 2.98 15.89
CA ASP A 98 14.65 3.69 17.10
C ASP A 98 15.33 5.03 16.77
N SER A 99 16.08 5.12 15.68
CA SER A 99 16.71 6.37 15.24
C SER A 99 15.71 7.40 14.71
N ILE A 100 14.59 6.97 14.13
CA ILE A 100 13.58 7.86 13.53
C ILE A 100 12.54 8.28 14.56
N PHE A 101 12.08 7.34 15.39
CA PHE A 101 10.96 7.55 16.32
C PHE A 101 11.43 7.71 17.78
N GLY A 102 12.66 7.31 18.10
CA GLY A 102 13.21 7.43 19.45
C GLY A 102 12.37 6.67 20.49
N SER A 103 12.19 7.28 21.66
CA SER A 103 11.31 6.75 22.72
C SER A 103 9.86 7.25 22.62
N ASP A 104 9.52 7.97 21.54
CA ASP A 104 8.19 8.51 21.36
C ASP A 104 7.25 7.44 20.78
N THR A 105 6.34 6.96 21.63
CA THR A 105 5.34 5.94 21.28
C THR A 105 3.97 6.54 20.99
N GLU A 106 3.80 7.85 21.19
CA GLU A 106 2.52 8.55 21.08
C GLU A 106 2.41 9.37 19.79
N SER A 107 3.55 9.77 19.20
CA SER A 107 3.56 10.48 17.92
C SER A 107 3.12 9.60 16.75
N HIS A 108 2.31 10.19 15.86
CA HIS A 108 1.92 9.53 14.61
C HIS A 108 3.06 9.52 13.59
N VAL A 109 3.16 8.42 12.83
CA VAL A 109 4.09 8.30 11.70
C VAL A 109 3.75 9.34 10.64
N THR A 110 4.72 10.17 10.27
CA THR A 110 4.57 11.21 9.24
C THR A 110 5.18 10.78 7.90
N GLU A 111 4.82 11.48 6.82
CA GLU A 111 5.45 11.26 5.50
C GLU A 111 6.96 11.54 5.52
N GLU A 112 7.43 12.42 6.41
CA GLU A 112 8.86 12.71 6.57
C GLU A 112 9.58 11.51 7.19
N ASN A 113 9.00 10.92 8.26
CA ASN A 113 9.56 9.70 8.87
C ASN A 113 9.69 8.56 7.85
N MET A 114 8.69 8.39 6.97
CA MET A 114 8.73 7.35 5.94
C MET A 114 9.87 7.52 4.93
N LYS A 115 10.32 8.76 4.67
CA LYS A 115 11.47 9.01 3.77
C LYS A 115 12.80 8.59 4.39
N ASP A 116 12.86 8.52 5.72
CA ASP A 116 14.05 8.14 6.45
C ASP A 116 14.16 6.63 6.68
N MET A 117 13.09 5.86 6.46
CA MET A 117 13.05 4.38 6.57
C MET A 117 13.74 3.64 5.39
N LYS A 118 14.96 4.06 5.04
CA LYS A 118 15.68 3.62 3.83
C LYS A 118 16.11 2.16 3.87
N TYR A 119 16.53 1.68 5.04
CA TYR A 119 16.94 0.30 5.24
C TYR A 119 15.73 -0.64 5.17
N SER A 120 14.62 -0.28 5.82
CA SER A 120 13.35 -1.01 5.72
C SER A 120 12.84 -1.06 4.27
N GLU A 121 12.94 0.04 3.51
CA GLU A 121 12.63 0.05 2.08
C GLU A 121 13.54 -0.91 1.29
N CYS A 122 14.84 -0.97 1.61
CA CYS A 122 15.75 -1.93 0.99
C CYS A 122 15.34 -3.38 1.29
N VAL A 123 14.97 -3.69 2.54
CA VAL A 123 14.48 -5.02 2.93
C VAL A 123 13.25 -5.42 2.11
N LEU A 124 12.29 -4.51 1.94
CA LEU A 124 11.12 -4.72 1.07
C LEU A 124 11.52 -4.94 -0.39
N LYS A 125 12.47 -4.16 -0.92
CA LYS A 125 12.94 -4.31 -2.31
C LYS A 125 13.66 -5.63 -2.58
N VAL A 126 14.37 -6.17 -1.60
CA VAL A 126 15.06 -7.47 -1.77
C VAL A 126 14.07 -8.60 -1.96
N GLU A 127 12.90 -8.55 -1.31
CA GLU A 127 11.82 -9.51 -1.54
C GLU A 127 11.41 -9.52 -3.02
N PHE A 128 11.07 -8.37 -3.61
CA PHE A 128 10.76 -8.26 -5.05
C PHE A 128 11.90 -8.75 -5.95
N HIS A 129 13.16 -8.49 -5.55
CA HIS A 129 14.32 -9.02 -6.25
C HIS A 129 14.38 -10.55 -6.16
N SER A 130 14.12 -11.16 -5.01
CA SER A 130 14.03 -12.61 -4.83
C SER A 130 13.00 -13.25 -5.76
N TYR A 131 11.82 -12.64 -5.91
CA TYR A 131 10.78 -13.13 -6.82
C TYR A 131 11.18 -13.11 -8.29
N THR A 132 11.82 -12.03 -8.73
CA THR A 132 12.33 -11.92 -10.11
C THR A 132 13.53 -12.84 -10.35
N HIS A 133 14.36 -13.06 -9.32
CA HIS A 133 15.54 -13.92 -9.40
C HIS A 133 15.21 -15.40 -9.31
N ASN A 134 14.19 -15.83 -8.58
CA ASN A 134 13.81 -17.26 -8.54
C ASN A 134 13.36 -17.81 -9.92
N ASN A 135 13.00 -16.93 -10.86
CA ASN A 135 12.73 -17.28 -12.26
C ASN A 135 13.98 -17.33 -13.15
N THR A 136 15.14 -16.94 -12.62
CA THR A 136 16.44 -16.92 -13.30
C THR A 136 17.39 -17.83 -12.50
N LEU A 137 18.31 -18.58 -13.10
CA LEU A 137 19.16 -19.54 -12.37
C LEU A 137 20.23 -18.89 -11.45
N ILE A 138 19.97 -17.72 -10.88
CA ILE A 138 20.88 -16.92 -10.06
C ILE A 138 20.54 -17.16 -8.59
N PRO A 139 21.50 -17.62 -7.76
CA PRO A 139 21.27 -17.83 -6.32
C PRO A 139 20.88 -16.53 -5.61
N PHE A 140 19.82 -16.57 -4.82
CA PHE A 140 19.43 -15.49 -3.91
C PHE A 140 20.30 -15.51 -2.65
N ASP A 141 20.96 -14.39 -2.32
CA ASP A 141 21.70 -14.20 -1.08
C ASP A 141 21.33 -12.86 -0.46
N LEU A 142 20.44 -12.90 0.53
CA LEU A 142 19.88 -11.73 1.20
C LEU A 142 20.95 -10.73 1.67
N LYS A 143 22.12 -11.21 2.15
CA LYS A 143 23.20 -10.36 2.64
C LYS A 143 23.89 -9.60 1.50
N THR A 144 24.13 -10.28 0.39
CA THR A 144 24.78 -9.71 -0.79
C THR A 144 23.86 -8.75 -1.50
N ASP A 145 22.57 -9.09 -1.60
CA ASP A 145 21.56 -8.26 -2.24
C ASP A 145 21.29 -6.98 -1.43
N LEU A 146 21.15 -7.08 -0.11
CA LEU A 146 21.04 -5.90 0.76
C LEU A 146 22.28 -5.00 0.68
N LYS A 147 23.49 -5.57 0.68
CA LYS A 147 24.73 -4.77 0.53
C LYS A 147 24.79 -4.04 -0.80
N THR A 148 24.17 -4.56 -1.84
CA THR A 148 24.13 -3.92 -3.16
C THR A 148 23.12 -2.78 -3.20
N LEU A 149 21.96 -2.95 -2.56
CA LEU A 149 20.91 -1.93 -2.51
C LEU A 149 21.24 -0.79 -1.54
N VAL A 150 21.85 -1.07 -0.38
CA VAL A 150 22.24 -0.04 0.60
C VAL A 150 23.39 0.86 0.11
N LYS A 151 24.15 0.41 -0.90
CA LYS A 151 25.26 1.18 -1.51
C LYS A 151 24.81 2.16 -2.61
N LYS A 152 23.55 2.12 -3.02
CA LYS A 152 22.95 3.02 -4.01
C LYS A 152 22.10 4.06 -3.32
#